data_AF-A0AAD7GG64-F1
#
_entry.id   AF-A0AAD7GG64-F1
#
_cell.length_a   1.000
_cell.length_b   1.000
_cell.length_c   1.000
_cell.angle_alpha   90.00
_cell.angle_beta   90.00
_cell.angle_gamma   90.00
#
_symmetry.space_group_name_H-M   'P 1'
#
loop_
_entity.id
_entity.type
_entity.pdbx_description
1 polymer ?
#
loop_
_entity_poly.entity_id
_entity_poly.type
_entity_poly.pdbx_seq_one_letter_code
_entity_poly.pdbx_strand_id
1 'polypeptide(L)'
;MSSSECPPAKRPRTEDTPPISRSKTIWYKDGSVVLQAQNTQFRVHWGVLSLHSSFFRDMQDVPQPPEQESVEGCPLIEVSDTVSDLENLLNALYNPLFNKESLPFNMVASIVRLGRKYDFKELLDTAIDRLTRLYPSTLAEFHSPPKSPSLITLEKGLQFEVINLATENGIFSILPCAYYRVIEQYSTNQAPIFNGIARTDGTITLSAADQTVCILAHAKMLVAQFQPGNTLGWCPILNPATIDEQGCTDPATCRRMKDRLFRAVAVPPKLWALASGFTVDKWKFCPGCTQSTKDQITTGQMNMWESLPSFFDLPPWADLKNNV
;
A
#
# COMPACT_ATOMS: atom_id res chain seq x y z
N MET A 1 75.18 8.63 -11.94
CA MET A 1 74.13 9.64 -11.70
C MET A 1 73.05 9.42 -12.74
N SER A 2 71.98 8.70 -12.40
CA SER A 2 70.86 8.44 -13.30
C SER A 2 69.68 9.26 -12.82
N SER A 3 69.25 10.21 -13.64
CA SER A 3 68.17 11.16 -13.33
C SER A 3 66.83 10.53 -13.73
N SER A 4 66.02 10.17 -12.74
CA SER A 4 64.66 9.69 -12.95
C SER A 4 63.67 10.84 -13.07
N GLU A 5 63.16 11.08 -14.29
CA GLU A 5 62.04 11.99 -14.55
C GLU A 5 60.71 11.33 -14.14
N CYS A 6 59.89 12.06 -13.36
CA CYS A 6 58.53 11.66 -13.02
C CYS A 6 57.56 12.01 -14.18
N PRO A 7 56.62 11.12 -14.53
CA PRO A 7 55.63 11.39 -15.57
C PRO A 7 54.57 12.41 -15.11
N PRO A 8 53.94 13.16 -16.04
CA PRO A 8 53.04 14.24 -15.71
C PRO A 8 51.75 13.74 -15.05
N ALA A 9 51.28 14.49 -14.05
CA ALA A 9 50.06 14.21 -13.31
C ALA A 9 48.84 14.14 -14.24
N LYS A 10 48.04 13.08 -14.08
CA LYS A 10 46.74 12.91 -14.76
C LYS A 10 45.82 14.07 -14.40
N ARG A 11 45.26 14.72 -15.43
CA ARG A 11 44.22 15.75 -15.31
C ARG A 11 43.01 15.17 -14.54
N PRO A 12 42.32 15.97 -13.71
CA PRO A 12 41.12 15.51 -13.03
C PRO A 12 40.04 15.17 -14.06
N ARG A 13 39.38 14.04 -13.85
CA ARG A 13 38.23 13.59 -14.62
C ARG A 13 37.07 14.55 -14.34
N THR A 14 36.74 15.44 -15.27
CA THR A 14 35.43 16.11 -15.30
C THR A 14 34.39 15.00 -15.39
N GLU A 15 33.58 14.86 -14.35
CA GLU A 15 32.41 13.98 -14.41
C GLU A 15 31.47 14.52 -15.49
N ASP A 16 31.22 13.71 -16.53
CA ASP A 16 30.24 13.96 -17.59
C ASP A 16 28.85 14.00 -16.94
N THR A 17 28.49 15.16 -16.40
CA THR A 17 27.14 15.41 -15.90
C THR A 17 26.23 15.46 -17.12
N PRO A 18 25.18 14.62 -17.21
CA PRO A 18 24.32 14.58 -18.38
C PRO A 18 23.74 15.98 -18.67
N PRO A 19 23.54 16.35 -19.94
CA PRO A 19 23.06 17.68 -20.27
C PRO A 19 21.67 17.92 -19.67
N ILE A 20 21.46 19.12 -19.13
CA ILE A 20 20.14 19.56 -18.65
C ILE A 20 19.15 19.52 -19.83
N SER A 21 17.97 18.96 -19.57
CA SER A 21 16.91 18.77 -20.55
C SER A 21 15.58 19.35 -20.06
N ARG A 22 14.71 19.72 -21.00
CA ARG A 22 13.36 20.20 -20.70
C ARG A 22 12.38 19.03 -20.70
N SER A 23 11.44 19.05 -19.77
CA SER A 23 10.31 18.14 -19.81
C SER A 23 9.55 18.31 -21.13
N LYS A 24 9.21 17.18 -21.77
CA LYS A 24 8.45 17.16 -23.03
C LYS A 24 6.95 17.30 -22.82
N THR A 25 6.49 16.99 -21.61
CA THR A 25 5.09 16.93 -21.20
C THR A 25 4.67 18.20 -20.47
N ILE A 26 5.59 18.79 -19.69
CA ILE A 26 5.31 19.93 -18.81
C ILE A 26 6.30 21.06 -19.10
N TRP A 27 5.93 21.88 -20.08
CA TRP A 27 6.66 23.10 -20.41
C TRP A 27 5.69 24.17 -20.91
N TYR A 28 5.21 25.01 -20.00
CA TYR A 28 4.28 26.08 -20.32
C TYR A 28 5.02 27.32 -20.81
N LYS A 29 4.68 27.81 -22.01
CA LYS A 29 5.33 28.96 -22.65
C LYS A 29 5.17 30.25 -21.84
N ASP A 30 4.06 30.36 -21.13
CA ASP A 30 3.67 31.44 -20.21
C ASP A 30 4.00 31.14 -18.74
N GLY A 31 4.69 30.03 -18.46
CA GLY A 31 5.12 29.68 -17.12
C GLY A 31 6.03 30.75 -16.52
N SER A 32 5.88 30.99 -15.23
CA SER A 32 6.54 32.04 -14.45
C SER A 32 7.64 31.54 -13.51
N VAL A 33 7.86 30.22 -13.45
CA VAL A 33 8.93 29.59 -12.66
C VAL A 33 9.41 28.31 -13.34
N VAL A 34 10.69 27.98 -13.18
CA VAL A 34 11.27 26.72 -13.62
C VAL A 34 11.70 25.91 -12.41
N LEU A 35 11.11 24.71 -12.25
CA LEU A 35 11.55 23.73 -11.26
C LEU A 35 12.54 22.78 -11.93
N GLN A 36 13.64 22.45 -11.27
CA GLN A 36 14.61 21.48 -11.76
C GLN A 36 14.73 20.31 -10.79
N ALA A 37 14.42 19.11 -11.27
CA ALA A 37 14.70 17.86 -10.59
C ALA A 37 15.81 17.14 -11.36
N GLN A 38 16.93 16.85 -10.70
CA GLN A 38 18.11 16.25 -11.35
C GLN A 38 18.49 17.07 -12.61
N ASN A 39 18.48 16.45 -13.79
CA ASN A 39 18.87 17.06 -15.06
C ASN A 39 17.64 17.38 -15.94
N THR A 40 16.45 17.50 -15.33
CA THR A 40 15.20 17.81 -16.02
C THR A 40 14.53 19.04 -15.44
N GLN A 41 14.20 19.99 -16.32
CA GLN A 41 13.53 21.24 -15.99
C GLN A 41 12.06 21.22 -16.41
N PHE A 42 11.22 21.80 -15.56
CA PHE A 42 9.77 21.90 -15.70
C PHE A 42 9.38 23.37 -15.60
N ARG A 43 8.83 23.94 -16.68
CA ARG A 43 8.36 25.33 -16.68
C ARG A 43 6.88 25.39 -16.37
N VAL A 44 6.53 25.99 -15.23
CA VAL A 44 5.18 26.00 -14.63
C VAL A 44 4.82 27.38 -14.08
N HIS A 45 3.66 27.50 -13.44
CA HIS A 45 3.13 28.77 -12.93
C HIS A 45 3.19 28.84 -11.41
N TRP A 46 3.77 29.93 -10.88
CA TRP A 46 3.69 30.28 -9.47
C TRP A 46 2.25 30.28 -8.95
N GLY A 47 1.31 30.88 -9.68
CA GLY A 47 -0.08 30.95 -9.26
C GLY A 47 -0.73 29.58 -9.01
N VAL A 48 -0.37 28.56 -9.80
CA VAL A 48 -0.88 27.20 -9.61
C VAL A 48 -0.20 26.52 -8.42
N LEU A 49 1.13 26.64 -8.29
CA LEU A 49 1.86 26.08 -7.16
C LEU A 49 1.38 26.70 -5.83
N SER A 50 1.34 28.02 -5.74
CA SER A 50 0.97 28.78 -4.53
C SER A 50 -0.51 28.63 -4.14
N LEU A 51 -1.38 28.32 -5.11
CA LEU A 51 -2.79 28.02 -4.85
C LEU A 51 -2.95 26.70 -4.07
N HIS A 52 -2.18 25.68 -4.42
CA HIS A 52 -2.34 24.33 -3.88
C HIS A 52 -1.27 23.94 -2.85
N SER A 53 -0.20 24.71 -2.69
CA SER A 53 0.89 24.47 -1.74
C SER A 53 1.19 25.72 -0.93
N SER A 54 1.14 25.60 0.41
CA SER A 54 1.58 26.68 1.29
C SER A 54 3.09 26.93 1.20
N PHE A 55 3.88 25.86 1.06
CA PHE A 55 5.32 25.92 0.91
C PHE A 55 5.73 26.79 -0.28
N PHE A 56 5.14 26.55 -1.46
CA PHE A 56 5.48 27.32 -2.66
C PHE A 56 4.93 28.75 -2.60
N ARG A 57 3.79 28.98 -1.93
CA ARG A 57 3.30 30.33 -1.66
C ARG A 57 4.28 31.12 -0.82
N ASP A 58 4.72 30.57 0.29
CA ASP A 58 5.67 31.24 1.18
C ASP A 58 7.03 31.44 0.50
N MET A 59 7.48 30.45 -0.28
CA MET A 59 8.73 30.53 -1.05
C MET A 59 8.70 31.64 -2.11
N GLN A 60 7.55 31.90 -2.73
CA GLN A 60 7.39 32.96 -3.73
C GLN A 60 7.61 34.35 -3.11
N ASP A 61 7.24 34.53 -1.84
CA ASP A 61 7.35 35.80 -1.11
C ASP A 61 8.77 36.06 -0.55
N VAL A 62 9.67 35.07 -0.61
CA VAL A 62 11.05 35.23 -0.15
C VAL A 62 11.85 36.09 -1.15
N PRO A 63 12.47 37.20 -0.71
CA PRO A 63 13.33 38.00 -1.57
C PRO A 63 14.51 37.17 -2.08
N GLN A 64 14.63 37.06 -3.40
CA GLN A 64 15.69 36.29 -4.03
C GLN A 64 16.96 37.14 -4.18
N PRO A 65 18.16 36.54 -4.02
CA PRO A 65 19.41 37.26 -4.23
C PRO A 65 19.55 37.71 -5.70
N PRO A 66 20.29 38.80 -5.97
CA PRO A 66 20.43 39.36 -7.32
C PRO A 66 21.05 38.39 -8.35
N GLU A 67 21.79 37.40 -7.86
CA GLU A 67 22.51 36.40 -8.66
C GLU A 67 21.70 35.11 -8.87
N GLN A 68 20.38 35.13 -8.62
CA GLN A 68 19.57 33.92 -8.80
C GLN A 68 19.62 33.44 -10.25
N GLU A 69 19.93 32.16 -10.42
CA GLU A 69 19.89 31.51 -11.73
C GLU A 69 18.48 31.62 -12.32
N SER A 70 18.43 31.93 -13.62
CA SER A 70 17.18 32.05 -14.34
C SER A 70 17.25 31.33 -15.68
N VAL A 71 16.11 30.78 -16.08
CA VAL A 71 15.93 30.09 -17.37
C VAL A 71 14.83 30.82 -18.12
N GLU A 72 15.17 31.39 -19.27
CA GLU A 72 14.24 32.19 -20.08
C GLU A 72 13.58 33.35 -19.29
N GLY A 73 14.33 33.96 -18.37
CA GLY A 73 13.84 35.05 -17.53
C GLY A 73 12.91 34.62 -16.38
N CYS A 74 12.73 33.31 -16.17
CA CYS A 74 12.01 32.76 -15.02
C CYS A 74 12.99 32.32 -13.94
N PRO A 75 12.69 32.53 -12.64
CA PRO A 75 13.50 31.99 -11.55
C PRO A 75 13.65 30.46 -11.66
N LEU A 76 14.87 29.97 -11.49
CA LEU A 76 15.17 28.55 -11.40
C LEU A 76 15.16 28.11 -9.93
N ILE A 77 14.43 27.02 -9.65
CA ILE A 77 14.38 26.39 -8.32
C ILE A 77 14.78 24.94 -8.47
N GLU A 78 15.94 24.60 -7.91
CA GLU A 78 16.37 23.22 -7.83
C GLU A 78 15.67 22.50 -6.68
N VAL A 79 15.10 21.33 -6.96
CA VAL A 79 14.49 20.45 -5.98
C VAL A 79 15.25 19.14 -5.90
N SER A 80 15.29 18.55 -4.72
CA SER A 80 16.02 17.30 -4.46
C SER A 80 15.28 16.03 -4.90
N ASP A 81 14.08 16.16 -5.45
CA ASP A 81 13.22 15.02 -5.80
C ASP A 81 13.60 14.36 -7.12
N THR A 82 13.04 13.18 -7.34
CA THR A 82 13.22 12.48 -8.61
C THR A 82 12.42 13.16 -9.72
N VAL A 83 12.91 13.05 -10.96
CA VAL A 83 12.19 13.54 -12.15
C VAL A 83 10.78 12.94 -12.21
N SER A 84 10.65 11.64 -11.97
CA SER A 84 9.36 10.94 -12.02
C SER A 84 8.39 11.41 -10.95
N ASP A 85 8.85 11.66 -9.72
CA ASP A 85 7.96 12.12 -8.66
C ASP A 85 7.44 13.54 -8.93
N LEU A 86 8.34 14.44 -9.32
CA LEU A 86 7.96 15.81 -9.65
C LEU A 86 7.01 15.84 -10.85
N GLU A 87 7.30 15.08 -11.90
CA GLU A 87 6.44 15.00 -13.09
C GLU A 87 5.05 14.44 -12.75
N ASN A 88 4.95 13.39 -11.93
CA ASN A 88 3.68 12.83 -11.49
C ASN A 88 2.85 13.83 -10.68
N LEU A 89 3.48 14.54 -9.74
CA LEU A 89 2.82 15.58 -8.95
C LEU A 89 2.31 16.71 -9.84
N LEU A 90 3.13 17.22 -10.75
CA LEU A 90 2.75 18.30 -11.65
C LEU A 90 1.64 17.85 -12.62
N ASN A 91 1.69 16.63 -13.15
CA ASN A 91 0.60 16.09 -13.96
C ASN A 91 -0.72 16.01 -13.18
N ALA A 92 -0.67 15.61 -11.90
CA ALA A 92 -1.84 15.61 -11.04
C ALA A 92 -2.38 17.03 -10.79
N LEU A 93 -1.49 17.98 -10.54
CA LEU A 93 -1.82 19.37 -10.24
C LEU A 93 -2.49 20.09 -11.43
N TYR A 94 -2.04 19.80 -12.66
CA TYR A 94 -2.55 20.43 -13.87
C TYR A 94 -3.69 19.64 -14.54
N ASN A 95 -4.09 18.47 -14.00
CA ASN A 95 -5.17 17.66 -14.56
C ASN A 95 -6.49 17.85 -13.78
N PRO A 96 -7.52 18.51 -14.35
CA PRO A 96 -8.79 18.72 -13.67
C PRO A 96 -9.61 17.43 -13.46
N LEU A 97 -9.24 16.34 -14.12
CA LEU A 97 -9.88 15.02 -13.99
C LEU A 97 -9.15 14.11 -13.00
N PHE A 98 -8.06 14.58 -12.37
CA PHE A 98 -7.23 13.80 -11.45
C PHE A 98 -8.05 13.09 -10.35
N ASN A 99 -9.11 13.73 -9.84
CA ASN A 99 -9.97 13.16 -8.79
C ASN A 99 -10.99 12.13 -9.30
N LYS A 100 -11.19 12.02 -10.62
CA LYS A 100 -12.27 11.23 -11.24
C LYS A 100 -11.79 9.91 -11.84
N GLU A 101 -10.50 9.78 -12.13
CA GLU A 101 -9.95 8.62 -12.84
C GLU A 101 -9.25 7.64 -11.90
N SER A 102 -9.07 6.40 -12.38
CA SER A 102 -8.18 5.43 -11.74
C SER A 102 -6.73 5.87 -11.98
N LEU A 103 -5.90 5.81 -10.94
CA LEU A 103 -4.52 6.28 -11.02
C LEU A 103 -3.53 5.12 -10.91
N PRO A 104 -2.45 5.13 -11.71
CA PRO A 104 -1.28 4.29 -11.45
C PRO A 104 -0.74 4.51 -10.03
N PHE A 105 -0.27 3.44 -9.39
CA PHE A 105 0.20 3.54 -8.01
C PHE A 105 1.42 4.46 -7.86
N ASN A 106 2.34 4.47 -8.82
CA ASN A 106 3.50 5.36 -8.79
C ASN A 106 3.10 6.84 -8.68
N MET A 107 2.02 7.26 -9.35
CA MET A 107 1.50 8.62 -9.23
C MET A 107 0.95 8.91 -7.83
N VAL A 108 0.20 7.97 -7.25
CA VAL A 108 -0.29 8.09 -5.86
C VAL A 108 0.88 8.16 -4.88
N ALA A 109 1.91 7.33 -5.07
CA ALA A 109 3.12 7.33 -4.24
C ALA A 109 3.89 8.65 -4.33
N SER A 110 4.06 9.21 -5.54
CA SER A 110 4.68 10.52 -5.74
C SER A 110 3.92 11.64 -5.03
N ILE A 111 2.58 11.61 -5.08
CA ILE A 111 1.74 12.60 -4.41
C ILE A 111 1.81 12.46 -2.89
N VAL A 112 1.87 11.25 -2.34
CA VAL A 112 2.07 11.05 -0.89
C VAL A 112 3.41 11.67 -0.45
N ARG A 113 4.50 11.37 -1.16
CA ARG A 113 5.84 11.86 -0.81
C ARG A 113 5.95 13.37 -0.94
N LEU A 114 5.62 13.90 -2.11
CA LEU A 114 5.81 15.33 -2.42
C LEU A 114 4.70 16.20 -1.86
N GLY A 115 3.47 15.69 -1.79
CA GLY A 115 2.35 16.42 -1.20
C GLY A 115 2.58 16.69 0.27
N ARG A 116 3.23 15.77 0.99
CA ARG A 116 3.68 16.03 2.37
C ARG A 116 4.86 17.00 2.41
N LYS A 117 5.90 16.75 1.61
CA LYS A 117 7.14 17.56 1.60
C LYS A 117 6.89 19.03 1.28
N TYR A 118 5.99 19.30 0.35
CA TYR A 118 5.67 20.62 -0.16
C TYR A 118 4.27 21.10 0.22
N ASP A 119 3.63 20.47 1.21
CA ASP A 119 2.31 20.84 1.73
C ASP A 119 1.22 21.04 0.65
N PHE A 120 1.12 20.11 -0.31
CA PHE A 120 -0.03 20.00 -1.22
C PHE A 120 -1.18 19.24 -0.56
N LYS A 121 -1.80 19.85 0.45
CA LYS A 121 -2.76 19.17 1.32
C LYS A 121 -3.91 18.48 0.57
N GLU A 122 -4.55 19.14 -0.39
CA GLU A 122 -5.71 18.58 -1.11
C GLU A 122 -5.34 17.33 -1.94
N LEU A 123 -4.18 17.36 -2.60
CA LEU A 123 -3.67 16.22 -3.36
C LEU A 123 -3.27 15.08 -2.42
N LEU A 124 -2.63 15.40 -1.31
CA LEU A 124 -2.25 14.43 -0.29
C LEU A 124 -3.47 13.74 0.31
N ASP A 125 -4.47 14.51 0.75
CA ASP A 125 -5.73 13.99 1.30
C ASP A 125 -6.41 13.07 0.28
N THR A 126 -6.43 13.44 -1.01
CA THR A 126 -6.97 12.61 -2.09
C THR A 126 -6.20 11.30 -2.25
N ALA A 127 -4.87 11.32 -2.20
CA ALA A 127 -4.04 10.13 -2.31
C ALA A 127 -4.27 9.17 -1.12
N ILE A 128 -4.33 9.70 0.10
CA ILE A 128 -4.62 8.92 1.31
C ILE A 128 -6.03 8.32 1.27
N ASP A 129 -7.02 9.09 0.81
CA ASP A 129 -8.39 8.63 0.62
C ASP A 129 -8.50 7.47 -0.40
N ARG A 130 -7.68 7.49 -1.46
CA ARG A 130 -7.56 6.35 -2.40
C ARG A 130 -6.97 5.11 -1.75
N LEU A 131 -5.91 5.27 -0.95
CA LEU A 131 -5.26 4.16 -0.25
C LEU A 131 -6.18 3.53 0.80
N THR A 132 -6.88 4.35 1.60
CA THR A 132 -7.81 3.90 2.65
C THR A 132 -9.06 3.22 2.09
N ARG A 133 -9.54 3.61 0.90
CA ARG A 133 -10.57 2.84 0.19
C ARG A 133 -10.09 1.47 -0.29
N LEU A 134 -8.83 1.37 -0.72
CA LEU A 134 -8.27 0.10 -1.19
C LEU A 134 -7.95 -0.85 -0.03
N TYR A 135 -7.56 -0.30 1.11
CA TYR A 135 -7.19 -1.00 2.33
C TYR A 135 -7.96 -0.45 3.54
N PRO A 136 -9.25 -0.81 3.66
CA PRO A 136 -10.14 -0.23 4.65
C PRO A 136 -9.85 -0.70 6.07
N SER A 137 -10.34 0.06 7.04
CA SER A 137 -10.24 -0.25 8.48
C SER A 137 -11.47 -0.99 9.03
N THR A 138 -12.53 -1.15 8.23
CA THR A 138 -13.76 -1.85 8.63
C THR A 138 -13.97 -3.14 7.84
N LEU A 139 -14.47 -4.18 8.51
CA LEU A 139 -14.75 -5.47 7.87
C LEU A 139 -15.81 -5.35 6.76
N ALA A 140 -16.82 -4.51 6.97
CA ALA A 140 -17.88 -4.28 6.00
C ALA A 140 -17.34 -3.72 4.68
N GLU A 141 -16.42 -2.74 4.74
CA GLU A 141 -15.77 -2.19 3.56
C GLU A 141 -14.79 -3.18 2.93
N PHE A 142 -14.09 -3.97 3.75
CA PHE A 142 -13.17 -5.01 3.26
C PHE A 142 -13.84 -6.08 2.38
N HIS A 143 -15.11 -6.42 2.70
CA HIS A 143 -15.92 -7.34 1.90
C HIS A 143 -16.74 -6.65 0.80
N SER A 144 -16.81 -5.32 0.81
CA SER A 144 -17.53 -4.56 -0.21
C SER A 144 -16.73 -4.54 -1.52
N PRO A 145 -17.41 -4.54 -2.68
CA PRO A 145 -16.72 -4.28 -3.93
C PRO A 145 -16.08 -2.87 -3.89
N PRO A 146 -14.94 -2.68 -4.57
CA PRO A 146 -14.29 -1.38 -4.63
C PRO A 146 -15.26 -0.33 -5.19
N LYS A 147 -15.44 0.80 -4.49
CA LYS A 147 -16.29 1.90 -4.97
C LYS A 147 -15.57 2.62 -6.13
N SER A 148 -16.11 2.50 -7.35
CA SER A 148 -15.63 3.15 -8.59
C SER A 148 -16.27 4.54 -8.73
N PRO A 149 -15.60 5.59 -9.27
CA PRO A 149 -14.54 5.58 -10.30
C PRO A 149 -13.10 5.92 -9.90
N SER A 150 -12.77 6.15 -8.63
CA SER A 150 -11.47 6.72 -8.23
C SER A 150 -10.48 5.76 -7.55
N LEU A 151 -10.28 4.55 -8.07
CA LEU A 151 -9.35 3.58 -7.45
C LEU A 151 -7.91 3.70 -7.93
N ILE A 152 -7.02 2.92 -7.32
CA ILE A 152 -5.65 2.70 -7.79
C ILE A 152 -5.69 1.56 -8.80
N THR A 153 -5.00 1.72 -9.93
CA THR A 153 -4.87 0.66 -10.93
C THR A 153 -4.19 -0.55 -10.31
N LEU A 154 -4.85 -1.70 -10.35
CA LEU A 154 -4.37 -2.91 -9.69
C LEU A 154 -3.31 -3.60 -10.54
N GLU A 155 -2.10 -3.68 -10.01
CA GLU A 155 -0.96 -4.35 -10.63
C GLU A 155 -0.39 -5.46 -9.74
N LYS A 156 0.32 -6.41 -10.36
CA LYS A 156 0.87 -7.57 -9.66
C LYS A 156 1.92 -7.12 -8.63
N GLY A 157 1.67 -7.30 -7.34
CA GLY A 157 2.60 -6.90 -6.28
C GLY A 157 2.39 -5.49 -5.74
N LEU A 158 1.29 -4.83 -6.13
CA LEU A 158 0.88 -3.52 -5.60
C LEU A 158 0.90 -3.49 -4.07
N GLN A 159 0.47 -4.56 -3.41
CA GLN A 159 0.44 -4.66 -1.95
C GLN A 159 1.81 -4.40 -1.32
N PHE A 160 2.90 -4.83 -1.97
CA PHE A 160 4.25 -4.67 -1.44
C PHE A 160 4.66 -3.21 -1.47
N GLU A 161 4.39 -2.53 -2.58
CA GLU A 161 4.71 -1.12 -2.73
C GLU A 161 3.86 -0.25 -1.81
N VAL A 162 2.57 -0.60 -1.63
CA VAL A 162 1.68 0.10 -0.69
C VAL A 162 2.19 -0.03 0.74
N ILE A 163 2.59 -1.24 1.17
CA ILE A 163 3.15 -1.45 2.50
C ILE A 163 4.42 -0.62 2.69
N ASN A 164 5.37 -0.69 1.74
CA ASN A 164 6.61 0.09 1.82
C ASN A 164 6.31 1.60 1.92
N LEU A 165 5.42 2.11 1.06
CA LEU A 165 5.01 3.53 1.08
C LEU A 165 4.37 3.90 2.42
N ALA A 166 3.46 3.07 2.92
CA ALA A 166 2.73 3.33 4.15
C ALA A 166 3.63 3.34 5.38
N THR A 167 4.55 2.37 5.47
CA THR A 167 5.55 2.30 6.55
C THR A 167 6.50 3.50 6.49
N GLU A 168 7.00 3.86 5.31
CA GLU A 168 7.90 5.01 5.12
C GLU A 168 7.24 6.36 5.44
N ASN A 169 5.93 6.50 5.18
CA ASN A 169 5.22 7.77 5.30
C ASN A 169 4.27 7.85 6.50
N GLY A 170 4.25 6.83 7.36
CA GLY A 170 3.42 6.82 8.57
C GLY A 170 1.91 6.69 8.31
N ILE A 171 1.51 6.01 7.25
CA ILE A 171 0.10 5.76 6.89
C ILE A 171 -0.35 4.46 7.56
N PHE A 172 -0.35 4.43 8.89
CA PHE A 172 -0.54 3.18 9.64
C PHE A 172 -1.97 2.63 9.56
N SER A 173 -2.97 3.46 9.23
CA SER A 173 -4.37 3.03 9.19
C SER A 173 -4.66 1.92 8.18
N ILE A 174 -3.82 1.80 7.14
CA ILE A 174 -4.02 0.82 6.06
C ILE A 174 -3.21 -0.47 6.25
N LEU A 175 -2.21 -0.45 7.14
CA LEU A 175 -1.24 -1.55 7.27
C LEU A 175 -1.87 -2.89 7.65
N PRO A 176 -2.78 -3.00 8.64
CA PRO A 176 -3.32 -4.31 9.00
C PRO A 176 -4.05 -4.98 7.84
N CYS A 177 -4.84 -4.22 7.08
CA CYS A 177 -5.52 -4.72 5.88
C CYS A 177 -4.51 -5.08 4.78
N ALA A 178 -3.49 -4.24 4.55
CA ALA A 178 -2.50 -4.47 3.51
C ALA A 178 -1.67 -5.74 3.77
N TYR A 179 -1.18 -5.92 5.01
CA TYR A 179 -0.47 -7.14 5.41
C TYR A 179 -1.37 -8.37 5.31
N TYR A 180 -2.63 -8.28 5.76
CA TYR A 180 -3.57 -9.40 5.63
C TYR A 180 -3.70 -9.86 4.17
N ARG A 181 -3.85 -8.92 3.22
CA ARG A 181 -3.96 -9.23 1.79
C ARG A 181 -2.71 -9.95 1.25
N VAL A 182 -1.51 -9.53 1.66
CA VAL A 182 -0.26 -10.22 1.33
C VAL A 182 -0.28 -11.65 1.87
N ILE A 183 -0.60 -11.81 3.16
CA ILE A 183 -0.61 -13.12 3.81
C ILE A 183 -1.66 -14.04 3.20
N GLU A 184 -2.86 -13.54 2.93
CA GLU A 184 -3.95 -14.29 2.29
C GLU A 184 -3.53 -14.78 0.89
N GLN A 185 -2.95 -13.87 0.09
CA GLN A 185 -2.52 -14.17 -1.28
C GLN A 185 -1.39 -15.20 -1.33
N TYR A 186 -0.45 -15.13 -0.39
CA TYR A 186 0.74 -15.98 -0.35
C TYR A 186 0.68 -17.05 0.75
N SER A 187 -0.52 -17.35 1.27
CA SER A 187 -0.68 -18.22 2.44
C SER A 187 -0.15 -19.65 2.22
N THR A 188 -0.15 -20.16 1.00
CA THR A 188 0.32 -21.53 0.68
C THR A 188 1.69 -21.55 0.01
N ASN A 189 2.18 -20.39 -0.46
CA ASN A 189 3.49 -20.24 -1.07
C ASN A 189 4.06 -18.88 -0.69
N GLN A 190 4.92 -18.87 0.34
CA GLN A 190 5.52 -17.66 0.89
C GLN A 190 6.75 -17.18 0.12
N ALA A 191 7.27 -17.94 -0.86
CA ALA A 191 8.48 -17.57 -1.60
C ALA A 191 8.43 -16.14 -2.18
N PRO A 192 7.29 -15.64 -2.72
CA PRO A 192 7.20 -14.26 -3.21
C PRO A 192 7.41 -13.18 -2.14
N ILE A 193 7.11 -13.46 -0.86
CA ILE A 193 7.34 -12.50 0.25
C ILE A 193 8.83 -12.19 0.37
N PHE A 194 9.70 -13.20 0.21
CA PHE A 194 11.15 -13.05 0.34
C PHE A 194 11.84 -12.68 -0.97
N ASN A 195 11.45 -13.33 -2.06
CA ASN A 195 12.12 -13.19 -3.35
C ASN A 195 11.64 -11.96 -4.13
N GLY A 196 10.52 -11.36 -3.71
CA GLY A 196 9.85 -10.31 -4.43
C GLY A 196 9.07 -10.79 -5.64
N ILE A 197 8.54 -9.83 -6.37
CA ILE A 197 7.63 -10.02 -7.48
C ILE A 197 8.25 -9.37 -8.72
N ALA A 198 8.60 -10.20 -9.70
CA ALA A 198 9.12 -9.72 -10.98
C ALA A 198 8.04 -8.98 -11.79
N ARG A 199 8.42 -7.81 -12.30
CA ARG A 199 7.72 -6.94 -13.25
C ARG A 199 8.64 -6.57 -14.41
N THR A 200 8.11 -5.84 -15.39
CA THR A 200 8.85 -5.37 -16.56
C THR A 200 9.94 -4.35 -16.23
N ASP A 201 9.77 -3.59 -15.15
CA ASP A 201 10.64 -2.51 -14.68
C ASP A 201 11.58 -2.92 -13.55
N GLY A 202 11.44 -4.15 -13.02
CA GLY A 202 12.30 -4.65 -11.95
C GLY A 202 11.63 -5.71 -11.09
N THR A 203 12.20 -5.95 -9.91
CA THR A 203 11.61 -6.82 -8.89
C THR A 203 11.20 -5.97 -7.70
N ILE A 204 9.95 -6.11 -7.30
CA ILE A 204 9.40 -5.40 -6.13
C ILE A 204 9.50 -6.31 -4.92
N THR A 205 10.11 -5.80 -3.85
CA THR A 205 10.32 -6.52 -2.60
C THR A 205 9.66 -5.77 -1.46
N LEU A 206 9.22 -6.52 -0.45
CA LEU A 206 8.94 -5.96 0.87
C LEU A 206 10.26 -5.65 1.59
N SER A 207 10.25 -4.65 2.47
CA SER A 207 11.36 -4.44 3.40
C SER A 207 11.59 -5.69 4.27
N ALA A 208 12.83 -5.92 4.73
CA ALA A 208 13.13 -7.07 5.59
C ALA A 208 12.30 -7.07 6.90
N ALA A 209 11.98 -5.89 7.42
CA ALA A 209 11.09 -5.74 8.57
C ALA A 209 9.68 -6.21 8.24
N ASP A 210 9.12 -5.76 7.11
CA ASP A 210 7.77 -6.12 6.67
C ASP A 210 7.62 -7.60 6.28
N GLN A 211 8.67 -8.19 5.72
CA GLN A 211 8.75 -9.64 5.51
C GLN A 211 8.61 -10.40 6.83
N THR A 212 9.34 -9.97 7.86
CA THR A 212 9.29 -10.58 9.20
C THR A 212 7.88 -10.46 9.80
N VAL A 213 7.28 -9.28 9.71
CA VAL A 213 5.90 -9.01 10.16
C VAL A 213 4.92 -9.97 9.47
N CYS A 214 5.01 -10.13 8.15
CA CYS A 214 4.12 -11.00 7.39
C CYS A 214 4.22 -12.47 7.83
N ILE A 215 5.43 -12.98 8.03
CA ILE A 215 5.67 -14.40 8.36
C ILE A 215 5.24 -14.73 9.78
N LEU A 216 5.57 -13.87 10.74
CA LEU A 216 5.15 -14.05 12.14
C LEU A 216 3.63 -13.95 12.27
N ALA A 217 3.02 -12.93 11.65
CA ALA A 217 1.58 -12.78 11.66
C ALA A 217 0.88 -13.95 10.97
N HIS A 218 1.39 -14.45 9.84
CA HIS A 218 0.83 -15.63 9.18
C HIS A 218 0.78 -16.84 10.11
N ALA A 219 1.86 -17.13 10.83
CA ALA A 219 1.90 -18.22 11.80
C ALA A 219 0.90 -18.01 12.95
N LYS A 220 0.85 -16.80 13.54
CA LYS A 220 -0.12 -16.45 14.61
C LYS A 220 -1.56 -16.64 14.12
N MET A 221 -1.88 -16.15 12.92
CA MET A 221 -3.23 -16.17 12.35
C MET A 221 -3.68 -17.57 11.92
N LEU A 222 -2.77 -18.41 11.41
CA LEU A 222 -3.07 -19.80 11.07
C LEU A 222 -3.55 -20.59 12.29
N VAL A 223 -3.00 -20.31 13.49
CA VAL A 223 -3.46 -20.89 14.75
C VAL A 223 -4.74 -20.21 15.23
N ALA A 224 -4.78 -18.88 15.19
CA ALA A 224 -5.88 -18.08 15.73
C ALA A 224 -7.22 -18.38 15.05
N GLN A 225 -7.25 -18.57 13.73
CA GLN A 225 -8.51 -18.83 13.01
C GLN A 225 -9.27 -20.06 13.52
N PHE A 226 -8.58 -21.01 14.16
CA PHE A 226 -9.18 -22.22 14.71
C PHE A 226 -9.51 -22.13 16.22
N GLN A 227 -9.18 -21.03 16.88
CA GLN A 227 -9.51 -20.84 18.30
C GLN A 227 -11.02 -20.65 18.48
N PRO A 228 -11.58 -21.02 19.65
CA PRO A 228 -12.99 -20.80 19.96
C PRO A 228 -13.39 -19.34 19.74
N GLY A 229 -14.53 -19.12 19.06
CA GLY A 229 -15.02 -17.79 18.73
C GLY A 229 -14.43 -17.17 17.46
N ASN A 230 -13.42 -17.78 16.81
CA ASN A 230 -12.88 -17.32 15.53
C ASN A 230 -13.44 -18.11 14.34
N THR A 231 -13.10 -17.68 13.11
CA THR A 231 -13.73 -18.10 11.84
C THR A 231 -13.90 -19.61 11.64
N LEU A 232 -12.96 -20.43 12.14
CA LEU A 232 -12.97 -21.89 12.05
C LEU A 232 -13.05 -22.58 13.42
N GLY A 233 -13.29 -21.83 14.50
CA GLY A 233 -13.38 -22.34 15.88
C GLY A 233 -14.55 -23.29 16.15
N TRP A 234 -15.51 -23.36 15.22
CA TRP A 234 -16.62 -24.30 15.23
C TRP A 234 -16.21 -25.72 14.79
N CYS A 235 -15.00 -25.92 14.26
CA CYS A 235 -14.50 -27.22 13.84
C CYS A 235 -14.31 -28.17 15.05
N PRO A 236 -14.98 -29.34 15.08
CA PRO A 236 -15.14 -30.15 16.29
C PRO A 236 -13.86 -30.87 16.75
N ILE A 237 -12.85 -31.01 15.89
CA ILE A 237 -11.55 -31.60 16.28
C ILE A 237 -10.86 -30.77 17.38
N LEU A 238 -11.11 -29.45 17.43
CA LEU A 238 -10.53 -28.54 18.42
C LEU A 238 -11.52 -28.14 19.51
N ASN A 239 -12.82 -28.40 19.32
CA ASN A 239 -13.85 -28.14 20.30
C ASN A 239 -14.94 -29.23 20.27
N PRO A 240 -14.78 -30.32 21.06
CA PRO A 240 -15.75 -31.42 21.08
C PRO A 240 -17.16 -31.01 21.56
N ALA A 241 -17.29 -29.84 22.20
CA ALA A 241 -18.57 -29.34 22.71
C ALA A 241 -19.48 -28.73 21.62
N THR A 242 -18.99 -28.51 20.39
CA THR A 242 -19.80 -27.95 19.27
C THR A 242 -20.65 -28.98 18.52
N ILE A 243 -20.73 -30.20 19.06
CA ILE A 243 -21.41 -31.32 18.41
C ILE A 243 -22.90 -31.40 18.81
N ASP A 244 -23.27 -30.81 19.94
CA ASP A 244 -24.65 -30.75 20.44
C ASP A 244 -25.28 -29.37 20.18
N GLU A 245 -25.09 -28.84 18.96
CA GLU A 245 -25.75 -27.61 18.54
C GLU A 245 -27.27 -27.79 18.56
N GLN A 246 -27.96 -26.88 19.26
CA GLN A 246 -29.42 -26.82 19.27
C GLN A 246 -29.95 -26.79 17.82
N GLY A 247 -30.77 -27.77 17.46
CA GLY A 247 -31.34 -27.89 16.11
C GLY A 247 -30.60 -28.82 15.16
N CYS A 248 -29.57 -29.56 15.59
CA CYS A 248 -29.00 -30.64 14.77
C CYS A 248 -29.97 -31.83 14.66
N THR A 249 -30.31 -32.24 13.42
CA THR A 249 -31.21 -33.38 13.18
C THR A 249 -30.49 -34.66 12.72
N ASP A 250 -29.21 -34.56 12.34
CA ASP A 250 -28.37 -35.72 11.98
C ASP A 250 -26.93 -35.51 12.50
N PRO A 251 -26.70 -35.79 13.80
CA PRO A 251 -25.39 -35.54 14.43
C PRO A 251 -24.25 -36.35 13.80
N ALA A 252 -24.52 -37.59 13.38
CA ALA A 252 -23.51 -38.47 12.81
C ALA A 252 -23.01 -37.96 11.46
N THR A 253 -23.92 -37.57 10.55
CA THR A 253 -23.54 -36.99 9.26
C THR A 253 -22.92 -35.61 9.42
N CYS A 254 -23.48 -34.75 10.26
CA CYS A 254 -22.93 -33.41 10.48
C CYS A 254 -21.51 -33.47 11.04
N ARG A 255 -21.24 -34.34 12.03
CA ARG A 255 -19.89 -34.55 12.57
C ARG A 255 -18.90 -34.97 11.47
N ARG A 256 -19.24 -36.00 10.69
CA ARG A 256 -18.41 -36.47 9.56
C ARG A 256 -18.15 -35.36 8.53
N MET A 257 -19.15 -34.54 8.23
CA MET A 257 -18.99 -33.43 7.29
C MET A 257 -18.13 -32.31 7.87
N LYS A 258 -18.24 -32.00 9.18
CA LYS A 258 -17.42 -30.99 9.86
C LYS A 258 -15.95 -31.46 9.87
N ASP A 259 -15.69 -32.74 10.14
CA ASP A 259 -14.34 -33.32 10.07
C ASP A 259 -13.76 -33.26 8.65
N ARG A 260 -14.57 -33.54 7.63
CA ARG A 260 -14.14 -33.46 6.22
C ARG A 260 -13.83 -32.01 5.82
N LEU A 261 -14.66 -31.05 6.25
CA LEU A 261 -14.42 -29.63 5.99
C LEU A 261 -13.16 -29.15 6.71
N PHE A 262 -12.96 -29.53 7.98
CA PHE A 262 -11.72 -29.24 8.70
C PHE A 262 -10.48 -29.68 7.91
N ARG A 263 -10.46 -30.93 7.41
CA ARG A 263 -9.35 -31.43 6.58
C ARG A 263 -9.16 -30.60 5.31
N ALA A 264 -10.25 -30.17 4.68
CA ALA A 264 -10.19 -29.36 3.47
C ALA A 264 -9.67 -27.93 3.69
N VAL A 265 -9.85 -27.36 4.89
CA VAL A 265 -9.38 -26.01 5.22
C VAL A 265 -8.02 -25.99 5.91
N ALA A 266 -7.66 -27.06 6.63
CA ALA A 266 -6.41 -27.18 7.37
C ALA A 266 -5.26 -27.77 6.54
N VAL A 267 -5.54 -28.49 5.45
CA VAL A 267 -4.52 -29.18 4.63
C VAL A 267 -4.70 -28.92 3.12
N PRO A 268 -3.74 -28.27 2.45
CA PRO A 268 -2.57 -27.62 3.03
C PRO A 268 -2.97 -26.43 3.93
N PRO A 269 -2.14 -26.03 4.91
CA PRO A 269 -2.43 -24.89 5.78
C PRO A 269 -2.68 -23.63 4.94
N LYS A 270 -3.89 -23.09 5.06
CA LYS A 270 -4.31 -21.86 4.40
C LYS A 270 -5.03 -20.94 5.38
N LEU A 271 -4.82 -19.65 5.21
CA LEU A 271 -5.54 -18.62 5.95
C LEU A 271 -6.93 -18.43 5.33
N TRP A 272 -7.97 -18.69 6.13
CA TRP A 272 -9.37 -18.49 5.78
C TRP A 272 -10.05 -17.42 6.65
N ALA A 273 -9.31 -16.84 7.59
CA ALA A 273 -9.79 -15.97 8.66
C ALA A 273 -10.80 -14.91 8.20
N LEU A 274 -10.53 -14.21 7.09
CA LEU A 274 -11.40 -13.14 6.56
C LEU A 274 -11.83 -13.39 5.11
N ALA A 275 -11.68 -14.62 4.62
CA ALA A 275 -11.96 -14.98 3.23
C ALA A 275 -13.45 -14.76 2.91
N SER A 276 -13.75 -13.80 2.03
CA SER A 276 -15.12 -13.40 1.66
C SER A 276 -15.93 -14.51 0.99
N GLY A 277 -15.27 -15.48 0.36
CA GLY A 277 -15.90 -16.61 -0.34
C GLY A 277 -16.08 -17.88 0.49
N PHE A 278 -15.70 -17.88 1.77
CA PHE A 278 -15.83 -19.09 2.60
C PHE A 278 -17.31 -19.33 2.96
N THR A 279 -17.89 -20.42 2.47
CA THR A 279 -19.27 -20.82 2.76
C THR A 279 -19.40 -22.31 3.04
N VAL A 280 -20.34 -22.64 3.91
CA VAL A 280 -20.75 -24.01 4.25
C VAL A 280 -21.96 -24.50 3.48
N ASP A 281 -22.57 -23.68 2.62
CA ASP A 281 -23.80 -24.02 1.88
C ASP A 281 -23.69 -25.27 1.01
N LYS A 282 -22.50 -25.54 0.49
CA LYS A 282 -22.23 -26.70 -0.36
C LYS A 282 -21.96 -27.98 0.44
N TRP A 283 -21.93 -27.90 1.77
CA TRP A 283 -21.67 -29.03 2.64
C TRP A 283 -22.98 -29.67 3.09
N LYS A 284 -22.99 -31.00 3.16
CA LYS A 284 -24.18 -31.80 3.51
C LYS A 284 -24.49 -31.77 5.02
N PHE A 285 -24.50 -30.59 5.61
CA PHE A 285 -24.98 -30.37 6.97
C PHE A 285 -26.52 -30.40 6.98
N CYS A 286 -27.09 -30.75 8.14
CA CYS A 286 -28.51 -30.49 8.37
C CYS A 286 -28.76 -28.96 8.45
N PRO A 287 -30.00 -28.48 8.22
CA PRO A 287 -30.30 -27.04 8.20
C PRO A 287 -29.84 -26.29 9.47
N GLY A 288 -30.03 -26.88 10.66
CA GLY A 288 -29.60 -26.27 11.92
C GLY A 288 -28.09 -26.07 12.01
N CYS A 289 -27.30 -27.10 11.68
CA CYS A 289 -25.84 -26.98 11.65
C CYS A 289 -25.35 -26.03 10.55
N THR A 290 -26.02 -25.98 9.38
CA THR A 290 -25.67 -25.00 8.33
C THR A 290 -25.81 -23.58 8.86
N GLN A 291 -26.94 -23.25 9.48
CA GLN A 291 -27.18 -21.90 10.01
C GLN A 291 -26.23 -21.59 11.17
N SER A 292 -26.13 -22.48 12.16
CA SER A 292 -25.23 -22.32 13.31
C SER A 292 -23.78 -22.09 12.87
N THR A 293 -23.31 -22.82 11.85
CA THR A 293 -21.94 -22.67 11.35
C THR A 293 -21.76 -21.35 10.61
N LYS A 294 -22.76 -20.88 9.84
CA LYS A 294 -22.70 -19.54 9.22
C LYS A 294 -22.60 -18.44 10.26
N ASP A 295 -23.43 -18.48 11.29
CA ASP A 295 -23.45 -17.48 12.35
C ASP A 295 -22.10 -17.43 13.09
N GLN A 296 -21.51 -18.60 13.35
CA GLN A 296 -20.17 -18.72 13.94
C GLN A 296 -19.06 -18.22 13.00
N ILE A 297 -19.15 -18.46 11.69
CA ILE A 297 -18.21 -17.91 10.70
C ILE A 297 -18.28 -16.38 10.68
N THR A 298 -19.49 -15.81 10.61
CA THR A 298 -19.70 -14.36 10.60
C THR A 298 -19.17 -13.71 11.87
N THR A 299 -19.52 -14.25 13.04
CA THR A 299 -19.01 -13.77 14.33
C THR A 299 -17.49 -13.92 14.41
N GLY A 300 -16.95 -15.05 13.95
CA GLY A 300 -15.53 -15.31 13.94
C GLY A 300 -14.73 -14.39 13.02
N GLN A 301 -15.29 -14.00 11.87
CA GLN A 301 -14.68 -13.00 11.00
C GLN A 301 -14.62 -11.62 11.67
N MET A 302 -15.67 -11.23 12.40
CA MET A 302 -15.67 -9.98 13.18
C MET A 302 -14.56 -10.00 14.23
N ASN A 303 -14.46 -11.08 15.03
CA ASN A 303 -13.42 -11.23 16.05
C ASN A 303 -12.00 -11.23 15.46
N MET A 304 -11.80 -11.93 14.33
CA MET A 304 -10.52 -11.93 13.61
C MET A 304 -10.18 -10.53 13.05
N TRP A 305 -11.17 -9.77 12.59
CA TRP A 305 -10.96 -8.41 12.08
C TRP A 305 -10.61 -7.43 13.20
N GLU A 306 -11.34 -7.46 14.33
CA GLU A 306 -11.05 -6.61 15.49
C GLU A 306 -9.65 -6.85 16.04
N SER A 307 -9.23 -8.12 16.07
CA SER A 307 -7.89 -8.52 16.51
C SER A 307 -6.81 -8.32 15.46
N LEU A 308 -7.17 -7.93 14.22
CA LEU A 308 -6.25 -7.93 13.08
C LEU A 308 -4.96 -7.12 13.32
N PRO A 309 -5.00 -5.87 13.84
CA PRO A 309 -3.80 -5.09 14.10
C PRO A 309 -2.82 -5.77 15.06
N SER A 310 -3.33 -6.50 16.06
CA SER A 310 -2.52 -7.14 17.09
C SER A 310 -1.63 -8.27 16.54
N PHE A 311 -2.00 -8.90 15.43
CA PHE A 311 -1.14 -9.90 14.79
C PHE A 311 0.14 -9.30 14.23
N PHE A 312 0.11 -8.01 13.90
CA PHE A 312 1.21 -7.22 13.36
C PHE A 312 1.91 -6.36 14.44
N ASP A 313 1.57 -6.58 15.71
CA ASP A 313 2.07 -5.80 16.84
C ASP A 313 1.76 -4.29 16.70
N LEU A 314 0.62 -3.97 16.06
CA LEU A 314 0.10 -2.63 15.87
C LEU A 314 -0.98 -2.28 16.92
N PRO A 315 -1.21 -0.98 17.20
CA PRO A 315 -2.31 -0.53 18.07
C PRO A 315 -3.69 -0.96 17.54
N PRO A 316 -4.73 -0.96 18.41
CA PRO A 316 -6.11 -1.19 17.99
C PRO A 316 -6.56 -0.21 16.90
N TRP A 317 -7.57 -0.59 16.12
CA TRP A 317 -8.08 0.21 15.01
C TRP A 317 -8.39 1.67 15.36
N ALA A 318 -8.92 1.94 16.56
CA ALA A 318 -9.26 3.28 17.02
C ALA A 318 -8.03 4.20 17.20
N ASP A 319 -6.86 3.61 17.44
CA ASP A 319 -5.61 4.32 17.73
C ASP A 319 -4.68 4.38 16.50
N LEU A 320 -5.00 3.66 15.42
CA LEU A 320 -4.26 3.69 14.16
C LEU A 320 -4.52 4.99 13.41
N LYS A 321 -3.70 6.01 13.74
CA LYS A 321 -3.74 7.32 13.07
C LYS A 321 -2.66 7.41 11.99
N ASN A 322 -3.01 8.10 10.91
CA ASN A 322 -2.04 8.49 9.89
C ASN A 322 -1.24 9.68 10.41
N ASN A 323 0.08 9.53 10.46
CA ASN A 323 1.01 10.60 10.83
C ASN A 323 1.46 11.32 9.56
N VAL A 324 0.49 11.84 8.81
CA VAL A 324 0.66 12.45 7.49
C VAL A 324 0.46 13.95 7.59
#